data_AF-A0A1G0LP50-F1
#
_entry.id   AF-A0A1G0LP50-F1
#
_cell.length_a   1.000
_cell.length_b   1.000
_cell.length_c   1.000
_cell.angle_alpha   90.00
_cell.angle_beta   90.00
_cell.angle_gamma   90.00
#
_symmetry.space_group_name_H-M   'P 1'
#
loop_
_entity.id
_entity.type
_entity.pdbx_description
1 polymer ?
#
loop_
_entity_poly.entity_id
_entity_poly.type
_entity_poly.pdbx_seq_one_letter_code
_entity_poly.pdbx_strand_id
1 'polypeptide(L)'
;MILLVRILSGFAVAWLLAMVVSAPAPLLAQAAAVHTQLAARGLPADLTVAVESLAARAGAQGLPWEPLADKAIEGWAKHVPAARIVAAVRVFAGRMGEGRSAVRGAGVAEPDAALIRAAAEALGSGLAQPEIGAVVRAAPRLALAAPALTVAAALRAQGFSSEQAVAVVAESMRGGRTMTQLLDIPQAARAMQLQGMPPGEIGRRILRAPPHGTIMPGVPGMPPGGMLPGGMPPGGMPPPLPRQPIQPPIMLNPMP
;
A
#
# COMPACT_ATOMS: atom_id res chain seq x y z
N MET A 1 62.65 -42.21 -8.52
CA MET A 1 62.15 -41.38 -7.39
C MET A 1 62.15 -39.86 -7.69
N ILE A 2 62.16 -39.41 -8.94
CA ILE A 2 62.14 -37.98 -9.31
C ILE A 2 60.93 -37.61 -10.22
N LEU A 3 60.26 -38.60 -10.81
CA LEU A 3 59.15 -38.35 -11.73
C LEU A 3 57.76 -38.26 -11.05
N LEU A 4 57.63 -38.75 -9.81
CA LEU A 4 56.33 -38.78 -9.10
C LEU A 4 56.00 -37.48 -8.33
N VAL A 5 56.98 -36.59 -8.15
CA VAL A 5 56.81 -35.36 -7.34
C VAL A 5 56.35 -34.16 -8.17
N ARG A 6 56.46 -34.18 -9.51
CA ARG A 6 56.06 -33.05 -10.37
C ARG A 6 54.59 -33.05 -10.81
N ILE A 7 53.84 -34.12 -10.54
CA ILE A 7 52.42 -34.22 -10.92
C ILE A 7 51.49 -33.73 -9.79
N LEU A 8 51.93 -33.78 -8.53
CA LEU A 8 51.13 -33.27 -7.40
C LEU A 8 51.16 -31.73 -7.24
N SER A 9 52.12 -31.03 -7.84
CA SER A 9 52.28 -29.57 -7.69
C SER A 9 51.48 -28.74 -8.70
N GLY A 10 50.85 -29.36 -9.71
CA GLY A 10 50.05 -28.65 -10.73
C GLY A 10 48.56 -28.53 -10.38
N PHE A 11 47.99 -29.51 -9.69
CA PHE A 11 46.55 -29.53 -9.37
C PHE A 11 46.19 -28.74 -8.11
N ALA A 12 47.12 -28.59 -7.16
CA ALA A 12 46.87 -27.83 -5.92
C ALA A 12 46.88 -26.30 -6.12
N VAL A 13 47.59 -25.79 -7.14
CA VAL A 13 47.64 -24.35 -7.44
C VAL A 13 46.47 -23.94 -8.37
N ALA A 14 45.99 -24.85 -9.21
CA ALA A 14 44.83 -24.60 -10.08
C ALA A 14 43.49 -24.53 -9.32
N TRP A 15 43.36 -25.25 -8.19
CA TRP A 15 42.16 -25.20 -7.35
C TRP A 15 42.14 -24.05 -6.33
N LEU A 16 43.30 -23.45 -6.02
CA LEU A 16 43.35 -22.26 -5.15
C LEU A 16 43.08 -20.95 -5.92
N LEU A 17 43.21 -20.95 -7.26
CA LEU A 17 42.93 -19.80 -8.13
C LEU A 17 41.50 -19.76 -8.69
N ALA A 18 40.73 -20.84 -8.55
CA ALA A 18 39.31 -20.90 -8.93
C ALA A 18 38.35 -20.43 -7.82
N MET A 19 38.89 -19.96 -6.68
CA MET A 19 38.13 -19.42 -5.54
C MET A 19 38.12 -17.88 -5.49
N VAL A 20 38.43 -17.22 -6.60
CA VAL A 20 38.48 -15.76 -6.67
C VAL A 20 37.50 -15.29 -7.75
N VAL A 21 36.49 -14.54 -7.31
CA VAL A 21 35.42 -13.86 -8.08
C VAL A 21 34.16 -14.66 -8.43
N SER A 22 33.53 -15.33 -7.46
CA SER A 22 32.06 -15.23 -7.38
C SER A 22 31.71 -13.92 -6.70
N ALA A 23 31.78 -12.82 -7.45
CA ALA A 23 31.07 -11.61 -7.04
C ALA A 23 29.57 -11.97 -6.87
N PRO A 24 28.85 -11.38 -5.90
CA PRO A 24 27.44 -11.67 -5.73
C PRO A 24 26.65 -11.08 -6.91
N ALA A 25 26.53 -11.84 -7.99
CA ALA A 25 25.70 -11.54 -9.17
C ALA A 25 24.28 -11.00 -8.81
N PRO A 26 23.56 -11.50 -7.79
CA PRO A 26 22.27 -10.93 -7.42
C PRO A 26 22.34 -9.48 -6.92
N LEU A 27 23.43 -9.07 -6.27
CA LEU A 27 23.59 -7.72 -5.72
C LEU A 27 23.82 -6.68 -6.82
N LEU A 28 24.59 -7.03 -7.85
CA LEU A 28 24.82 -6.15 -9.01
C LEU A 28 23.55 -5.99 -9.84
N ALA A 29 22.80 -7.09 -10.04
CA ALA A 29 21.51 -7.04 -10.75
C ALA A 29 20.49 -6.17 -9.99
N GLN A 30 20.45 -6.28 -8.66
CA GLN A 30 19.60 -5.45 -7.81
C GLN A 30 19.96 -3.97 -7.90
N ALA A 31 21.23 -3.61 -7.76
CA ALA A 31 21.66 -2.22 -7.86
C ALA A 31 21.30 -1.61 -9.22
N ALA A 32 21.53 -2.35 -10.31
CA ALA A 32 21.14 -1.93 -11.66
C ALA A 32 19.62 -1.77 -11.81
N ALA A 33 18.81 -2.65 -11.20
CA ALA A 33 17.35 -2.56 -11.23
C ALA A 33 16.82 -1.33 -10.47
N VAL A 34 17.36 -1.06 -9.27
CA VAL A 34 17.05 0.16 -8.49
C VAL A 34 17.38 1.39 -9.33
N HIS A 35 18.61 1.47 -9.85
CA HIS A 35 19.08 2.57 -10.68
C HIS A 35 18.12 2.84 -11.84
N THR A 36 17.84 1.79 -12.62
CA THR A 36 16.97 1.87 -13.80
C THR A 36 15.58 2.37 -13.43
N GLN A 37 14.99 1.88 -12.34
CA GLN A 37 13.67 2.30 -11.90
C GLN A 37 13.64 3.77 -11.46
N LEU A 38 14.64 4.23 -10.71
CA LEU A 38 14.72 5.62 -10.24
C LEU A 38 15.01 6.60 -11.39
N ALA A 39 15.94 6.25 -12.28
CA ALA A 39 16.26 7.04 -13.47
C ALA A 39 15.04 7.18 -14.41
N ALA A 40 14.28 6.11 -14.61
CA ALA A 40 13.04 6.14 -15.40
C ALA A 40 11.97 7.09 -14.84
N ARG A 41 12.09 7.53 -13.58
CA ARG A 41 11.20 8.51 -12.93
C ARG A 41 11.84 9.88 -12.76
N GLY A 42 13.02 10.11 -13.34
CA GLY A 42 13.69 11.40 -13.36
C GLY A 42 14.24 11.85 -12.00
N LEU A 43 14.62 10.91 -11.13
CA LEU A 43 15.26 11.26 -9.86
C LEU A 43 16.69 11.79 -10.10
N PRO A 44 17.13 12.83 -9.38
CA PRO A 44 18.51 13.30 -9.42
C PRO A 44 19.53 12.20 -9.07
N ALA A 45 20.75 12.30 -9.62
CA ALA A 45 21.78 11.28 -9.47
C ALA A 45 22.22 11.07 -8.00
N ASP A 46 22.35 12.15 -7.23
CA ASP A 46 22.70 12.12 -5.81
C ASP A 46 21.62 11.42 -4.97
N LEU A 47 20.34 11.70 -5.24
CA LEU A 47 19.23 11.02 -4.61
C LEU A 47 19.19 9.53 -4.99
N THR A 48 19.42 9.21 -6.26
CA THR A 48 19.47 7.84 -6.77
C THR A 48 20.54 7.00 -6.05
N VAL A 49 21.78 7.51 -5.97
CA VAL A 49 22.89 6.85 -5.26
C VAL A 49 22.57 6.64 -3.78
N ALA A 50 21.94 7.62 -3.13
CA ALA A 50 21.55 7.51 -1.72
C ALA A 50 20.50 6.39 -1.49
N VAL A 51 19.52 6.27 -2.39
CA VAL A 51 18.47 5.24 -2.32
C VAL A 51 19.03 3.87 -2.67
N GLU A 52 19.92 3.74 -3.65
CA GLU A 52 20.64 2.50 -3.95
C GLU A 52 21.43 1.98 -2.75
N SER A 53 22.15 2.86 -2.04
CA SER A 53 22.87 2.50 -0.82
C SER A 53 21.92 2.00 0.30
N LEU A 54 20.71 2.55 0.39
CA LEU A 54 19.69 2.08 1.35
C LEU A 54 19.11 0.73 0.91
N ALA A 55 18.81 0.57 -0.38
CA ALA A 55 18.31 -0.66 -0.97
C ALA A 55 19.30 -1.82 -0.83
N ALA A 56 20.59 -1.59 -1.10
CA ALA A 56 21.64 -2.59 -0.93
C ALA A 56 21.76 -3.05 0.54
N ARG A 57 21.70 -2.11 1.49
CA ARG A 57 21.72 -2.44 2.93
C ARG A 57 20.49 -3.24 3.36
N ALA A 58 19.31 -2.88 2.87
CA ALA A 58 18.08 -3.63 3.13
C ALA A 58 18.15 -5.04 2.52
N GLY A 59 18.64 -5.15 1.27
CA GLY A 59 18.86 -6.42 0.58
C GLY A 59 19.83 -7.34 1.32
N ALA A 60 20.93 -6.79 1.86
CA ALA A 60 21.87 -7.54 2.70
C ALA A 60 21.22 -8.12 3.99
N GLN A 61 20.09 -7.56 4.42
CA GLN A 61 19.28 -8.07 5.54
C GLN A 61 18.14 -8.97 5.07
N GLY A 62 18.07 -9.31 3.78
CA GLY A 62 17.02 -10.10 3.15
C GLY A 62 15.68 -9.35 3.01
N LEU A 63 15.69 -8.02 2.99
CA LEU A 63 14.49 -7.21 2.74
C LEU A 63 14.35 -6.92 1.23
N PRO A 64 13.11 -6.84 0.71
CA PRO A 64 12.86 -6.41 -0.66
C PRO A 64 13.28 -4.95 -0.85
N TRP A 65 13.77 -4.60 -2.04
CA TRP A 65 14.25 -3.25 -2.34
C TRP A 65 13.22 -2.41 -3.06
N GLU A 66 12.33 -3.03 -3.82
CA GLU A 66 11.31 -2.40 -4.64
C GLU A 66 10.49 -1.39 -3.81
N PRO A 67 10.05 -1.71 -2.57
CA PRO A 67 9.32 -0.76 -1.75
C PRO A 67 10.12 0.50 -1.37
N LEU A 68 11.46 0.43 -1.32
CA LEU A 68 12.31 1.60 -1.04
C LEU A 68 12.43 2.51 -2.26
N ALA A 69 12.57 1.92 -3.44
CA ALA A 69 12.57 2.67 -4.70
C ALA A 69 11.21 3.37 -4.90
N ASP A 70 10.11 2.64 -4.72
CA ASP A 70 8.76 3.20 -4.79
C ASP A 70 8.56 4.34 -3.79
N LYS A 71 9.11 4.22 -2.57
CA LYS A 71 9.02 5.28 -1.56
C LYS A 71 9.77 6.54 -1.96
N ALA A 72 10.93 6.39 -2.59
CA ALA A 72 11.70 7.52 -3.10
C ALA A 72 10.97 8.22 -4.25
N ILE A 73 10.43 7.43 -5.18
CA ILE A 73 9.64 7.91 -6.31
C ILE A 73 8.38 8.64 -5.83
N GLU A 74 7.68 8.11 -4.84
CA GLU A 74 6.51 8.75 -4.23
C GLU A 74 6.87 10.12 -3.65
N GLY A 75 7.96 10.20 -2.89
CA GLY A 75 8.46 11.45 -2.33
C GLY A 75 8.83 12.46 -3.42
N TRP A 76 9.50 12.01 -4.47
CA TRP A 76 9.90 12.83 -5.60
C TRP A 76 8.69 13.39 -6.35
N ALA A 77 7.70 12.55 -6.67
CA ALA A 77 6.45 12.97 -7.31
C ALA A 77 5.67 13.99 -6.47
N LYS A 78 5.85 13.97 -5.15
CA LYS A 78 5.27 14.93 -4.21
C LYS A 78 6.11 16.21 -4.02
N HIS A 79 7.18 16.38 -4.80
CA HIS A 79 8.12 17.51 -4.72
C HIS A 79 8.73 17.66 -3.32
N VAL A 80 8.92 16.54 -2.61
CA VAL A 80 9.57 16.54 -1.30
C VAL A 80 11.06 16.80 -1.49
N PRO A 81 11.71 17.65 -0.66
CA PRO A 81 13.15 17.86 -0.75
C PRO A 81 13.94 16.56 -0.62
N ALA A 82 14.98 16.38 -1.44
CA ALA A 82 15.75 15.13 -1.53
C ALA A 82 16.25 14.62 -0.17
N ALA A 83 16.77 15.49 0.69
CA ALA A 83 17.20 15.13 2.04
C ALA A 83 16.07 14.52 2.90
N ARG A 84 14.84 15.05 2.77
CA ARG A 84 13.66 14.49 3.46
C ARG A 84 13.21 13.17 2.85
N ILE A 85 13.36 12.99 1.54
CA ILE A 85 13.12 11.70 0.88
C ILE A 85 14.08 10.64 1.44
N VAL A 86 15.39 10.90 1.46
CA VAL A 86 16.39 9.96 1.98
C VAL A 86 16.12 9.60 3.43
N ALA A 87 15.76 10.57 4.27
CA ALA A 87 15.38 10.32 5.66
C ALA A 87 14.13 9.43 5.75
N ALA A 88 13.09 9.70 4.96
CA ALA A 88 11.86 8.91 4.94
C ALA A 88 12.10 7.47 4.45
N VAL A 89 12.91 7.28 3.40
CA VAL A 89 13.28 5.95 2.88
C VAL A 89 14.07 5.16 3.92
N ARG A 90 14.98 5.80 4.65
CA ARG A 90 15.73 5.16 5.75
C ARG A 90 14.81 4.69 6.89
N VAL A 91 13.90 5.54 7.34
CA VAL A 91 12.90 5.18 8.36
C VAL A 91 12.01 4.04 7.86
N PHE A 92 11.61 4.09 6.59
CA PHE A 92 10.79 3.04 5.98
C PHE A 92 11.53 1.70 5.91
N ALA A 93 12.83 1.69 5.60
CA ALA A 93 13.65 0.47 5.63
C ALA A 93 13.66 -0.19 7.02
N GLY A 94 13.81 0.61 8.09
CA GLY A 94 13.72 0.10 9.46
C GLY A 94 12.35 -0.54 9.75
N ARG A 95 11.27 0.14 9.35
CA ARG A 95 9.89 -0.38 9.49
C ARG A 95 9.65 -1.64 8.68
N MET A 96 10.30 -1.85 7.53
CA MET A 96 10.22 -3.12 6.81
C MET A 96 10.85 -4.27 7.60
N GLY A 97 11.97 -4.03 8.29
CA GLY A 97 12.58 -5.01 9.20
C GLY A 97 11.65 -5.39 10.35
N GLU A 98 11.06 -4.39 11.01
CA GLU A 98 10.07 -4.58 12.09
C GLU A 98 8.80 -5.26 11.59
N GLY A 99 8.27 -4.82 10.45
CA GLY A 99 7.08 -5.37 9.82
C GLY A 99 7.26 -6.84 9.43
N ARG A 100 8.39 -7.19 8.82
CA ARG A 100 8.76 -8.59 8.53
C ARG A 100 8.80 -9.43 9.80
N SER A 101 9.37 -8.89 10.88
CA SER A 101 9.46 -9.58 12.17
C SER A 101 8.07 -9.83 12.79
N ALA A 102 7.19 -8.82 12.75
CA ALA A 102 5.81 -8.94 13.24
C ALA A 102 5.01 -9.98 12.45
N VAL A 103 5.16 -9.98 11.11
CA VAL A 103 4.49 -10.94 10.22
C VAL A 103 5.01 -12.36 10.42
N ARG A 104 6.33 -12.55 10.60
CA ARG A 104 6.92 -13.84 10.96
C ARG A 104 6.44 -14.33 12.33
N GLY A 105 6.37 -13.44 13.32
CA GLY A 105 5.78 -13.73 14.63
C GLY A 105 4.30 -14.10 14.57
N ALA A 106 3.60 -13.79 13.48
CA ALA A 106 2.23 -14.22 13.22
C ALA A 106 2.11 -15.59 12.53
N GLY A 107 3.24 -16.27 12.26
CA GLY A 107 3.28 -17.61 11.68
C GLY A 107 3.56 -17.66 10.18
N VAL A 108 3.85 -16.51 9.54
CA VAL A 108 4.19 -16.46 8.10
C VAL A 108 5.71 -16.58 7.95
N ALA A 109 6.20 -17.78 7.61
CA ALA A 109 7.63 -18.06 7.53
C ALA A 109 8.35 -17.13 6.51
N GLU A 110 7.84 -17.07 5.29
CA GLU A 110 8.40 -16.26 4.20
C GLU A 110 7.37 -15.25 3.68
N PRO A 111 7.27 -14.07 4.31
CA PRO A 111 6.38 -13.03 3.84
C PRO A 111 6.90 -12.41 2.54
N ASP A 112 6.00 -12.23 1.57
CA ASP A 112 6.33 -11.56 0.32
C ASP A 112 6.56 -10.05 0.50
N ALA A 113 7.07 -9.41 -0.56
CA ALA A 113 7.38 -7.99 -0.54
C ALA A 113 6.15 -7.09 -0.30
N ALA A 114 4.97 -7.49 -0.80
CA ALA A 114 3.75 -6.73 -0.64
C ALA A 114 3.28 -6.73 0.82
N LEU A 115 3.37 -7.87 1.50
CA LEU A 115 3.02 -8.02 2.90
C LEU A 115 4.01 -7.30 3.82
N ILE A 116 5.32 -7.37 3.54
CA ILE A 116 6.35 -6.61 4.28
C ILE A 116 6.10 -5.11 4.13
N ARG A 117 5.83 -4.63 2.91
CA ARG A 117 5.50 -3.22 2.63
C ARG A 117 4.25 -2.77 3.41
N ALA A 118 3.17 -3.55 3.32
CA ALA A 118 1.92 -3.22 4.02
C ALA A 118 2.09 -3.18 5.55
N ALA A 119 2.88 -4.11 6.12
CA ALA A 119 3.20 -4.10 7.54
C ALA A 119 4.04 -2.85 7.93
N ALA A 120 5.02 -2.47 7.11
CA ALA A 120 5.82 -1.27 7.35
C ALA A 120 5.00 0.03 7.28
N GLU A 121 4.05 0.11 6.33
CA GLU A 121 3.10 1.22 6.23
C GLU A 121 2.16 1.25 7.45
N ALA A 122 1.66 0.09 7.88
CA ALA A 122 0.83 -0.02 9.09
C ALA A 122 1.56 0.47 10.35
N LEU A 123 2.82 0.07 10.57
CA LEU A 123 3.67 0.62 11.64
C LEU A 123 3.80 2.14 11.51
N GLY A 124 3.99 2.64 10.28
CA GLY A 124 4.08 4.07 10.01
C GLY A 124 2.81 4.85 10.30
N SER A 125 1.64 4.21 10.21
CA SER A 125 0.34 4.76 10.59
C SER A 125 0.01 4.56 12.09
N GLY A 126 0.93 3.96 12.85
CA GLY A 126 0.80 3.80 14.30
C GLY A 126 0.06 2.54 14.75
N LEU A 127 0.03 1.47 13.93
CA LEU A 127 -0.21 0.12 14.45
C LEU A 127 1.04 -0.38 15.19
N ALA A 128 0.84 -1.17 16.23
CA ALA A 128 1.88 -1.93 16.92
C ALA A 128 2.05 -3.33 16.31
N GLN A 129 3.20 -3.97 16.55
CA GLN A 129 3.48 -5.31 16.04
C GLN A 129 2.43 -6.37 16.43
N PRO A 130 1.89 -6.42 17.67
CA PRO A 130 0.84 -7.36 18.04
C PRO A 130 -0.44 -7.18 17.22
N GLU A 131 -0.76 -5.94 16.86
CA GLU A 131 -1.94 -5.57 16.07
C GLU A 131 -1.77 -6.00 14.61
N ILE A 132 -0.58 -5.81 14.03
CA ILE A 132 -0.21 -6.35 12.72
C ILE A 132 -0.39 -7.87 12.72
N GLY A 133 0.15 -8.55 13.75
CA GLY A 133 0.01 -10.00 13.87
C GLY A 133 -1.45 -10.45 14.02
N ALA A 134 -2.29 -9.66 14.69
CA ALA A 134 -3.72 -9.93 14.81
C ALA A 134 -4.45 -9.83 13.46
N VAL A 135 -4.16 -8.79 12.65
CA VAL A 135 -4.72 -8.65 11.31
C VAL A 135 -4.27 -9.79 10.40
N VAL A 136 -2.98 -10.15 10.43
CA VAL A 136 -2.43 -11.26 9.62
C VAL A 136 -3.09 -12.59 9.99
N ARG A 137 -3.23 -12.91 11.28
CA ARG A 137 -3.89 -14.15 11.73
C ARG A 137 -5.38 -14.18 11.43
N ALA A 138 -6.05 -13.03 11.38
CA ALA A 138 -7.47 -12.95 11.05
C ALA A 138 -7.76 -13.16 9.56
N ALA A 139 -6.75 -13.04 8.69
CA ALA A 139 -6.93 -13.22 7.26
C ALA A 139 -7.23 -14.70 6.94
N PRO A 140 -8.38 -15.03 6.31
CA PRO A 140 -8.73 -16.42 5.99
C PRO A 140 -7.82 -17.01 4.91
N ARG A 141 -7.11 -16.16 4.15
CA ARG A 141 -6.09 -16.51 3.17
C ARG A 141 -4.97 -15.49 3.27
N LEU A 142 -3.72 -15.93 3.13
CA LEU A 142 -2.55 -15.04 3.23
C LEU A 142 -2.58 -13.90 2.21
N ALA A 143 -3.12 -14.15 1.02
CA ALA A 143 -3.29 -13.13 -0.04
C ALA A 143 -4.15 -11.91 0.39
N LEU A 144 -4.98 -12.04 1.44
CA LEU A 144 -5.77 -10.93 1.98
C LEU A 144 -5.05 -10.14 3.06
N ALA A 145 -3.94 -10.65 3.62
CA ALA A 145 -3.27 -10.02 4.76
C ALA A 145 -2.68 -8.65 4.39
N ALA A 146 -2.04 -8.53 3.20
CA ALA A 146 -1.48 -7.25 2.77
C ALA A 146 -2.57 -6.19 2.51
N PRO A 147 -3.63 -6.45 1.70
CA PRO A 147 -4.77 -5.54 1.60
C PRO A 147 -5.40 -5.16 2.94
N ALA A 148 -5.54 -6.13 3.86
CA ALA A 148 -6.09 -5.91 5.19
C ALA A 148 -5.25 -4.93 6.02
N LEU A 149 -3.93 -5.09 6.01
CA LEU A 149 -3.01 -4.16 6.69
C LEU A 149 -3.05 -2.76 6.06
N THR A 150 -3.13 -2.66 4.72
CA THR A 150 -3.30 -1.38 4.03
C THR A 150 -4.57 -0.67 4.47
N VAL A 151 -5.68 -1.40 4.59
CA VAL A 151 -6.97 -0.86 5.04
C VAL A 151 -6.90 -0.42 6.51
N ALA A 152 -6.30 -1.24 7.39
CA ALA A 152 -6.12 -0.87 8.79
C ALA A 152 -5.25 0.40 8.93
N ALA A 153 -4.16 0.49 8.18
CA ALA A 153 -3.30 1.67 8.13
C ALA A 153 -4.04 2.93 7.65
N ALA A 154 -4.91 2.79 6.64
CA ALA A 154 -5.72 3.88 6.12
C ALA A 154 -6.76 4.37 7.15
N LEU A 155 -7.42 3.44 7.85
CA LEU A 155 -8.36 3.78 8.93
C LEU A 155 -7.66 4.51 10.08
N ARG A 156 -6.44 4.09 10.46
CA ARG A 156 -5.64 4.84 11.44
C ARG A 156 -5.34 6.26 11.00
N ALA A 157 -4.95 6.43 9.74
CA ALA A 157 -4.68 7.75 9.17
C ALA A 157 -5.94 8.64 9.15
N GLN A 158 -7.13 8.03 9.14
CA GLN A 158 -8.42 8.71 9.29
C GLN A 158 -8.84 8.95 10.75
N GLY A 159 -7.99 8.62 11.73
CA GLY A 159 -8.25 8.90 13.14
C GLY A 159 -8.99 7.80 13.91
N PHE A 160 -9.19 6.62 13.32
CA PHE A 160 -9.65 5.46 14.09
C PHE A 160 -8.56 5.04 15.08
N SER A 161 -8.93 4.59 16.28
CA SER A 161 -7.97 3.94 17.18
C SER A 161 -7.46 2.64 16.57
N SER A 162 -6.30 2.15 17.03
CA SER A 162 -5.74 0.88 16.53
C SER A 162 -6.67 -0.30 16.78
N GLU A 163 -7.27 -0.38 17.96
CA GLU A 163 -8.28 -1.41 18.27
C GLU A 163 -9.46 -1.36 17.28
N GLN A 164 -10.02 -0.18 17.02
CA GLN A 164 -11.13 -0.02 16.07
C GLN A 164 -10.74 -0.40 14.64
N ALA A 165 -9.57 0.03 14.16
CA ALA A 165 -9.09 -0.29 12.82
C ALA A 165 -8.90 -1.81 12.64
N VAL A 166 -8.26 -2.48 13.61
CA VAL A 166 -8.07 -3.94 13.60
C VAL A 166 -9.41 -4.67 13.66
N ALA A 167 -10.33 -4.26 14.54
CA ALA A 167 -11.64 -4.87 14.67
C ALA A 167 -12.47 -4.77 13.40
N VAL A 168 -12.51 -3.59 12.76
CA VAL A 168 -13.23 -3.37 11.50
C VAL A 168 -12.72 -4.29 10.41
N VAL A 169 -11.40 -4.41 10.27
CA VAL A 169 -10.78 -5.23 9.22
C VAL A 169 -10.95 -6.72 9.50
N ALA A 170 -10.66 -7.18 10.72
CA ALA A 170 -10.76 -8.59 11.09
C ALA A 170 -12.20 -9.12 10.96
N GLU A 171 -13.18 -8.34 11.41
CA GLU A 171 -14.59 -8.73 11.33
C GLU A 171 -15.11 -8.66 9.89
N SER A 172 -14.65 -7.69 9.09
CA SER A 172 -14.96 -7.64 7.66
C SER A 172 -14.48 -8.89 6.92
N MET A 173 -13.29 -9.39 7.25
CA MET A 173 -12.77 -10.63 6.66
C MET A 173 -13.53 -11.87 7.15
N ARG A 174 -13.88 -11.94 8.45
CA ARG A 174 -14.73 -13.02 9.00
C ARG A 174 -16.12 -13.06 8.38
N GLY A 175 -16.69 -11.88 8.11
CA GLY A 175 -17.94 -11.71 7.38
C GLY A 175 -17.86 -12.06 5.89
N GLY A 176 -16.69 -12.48 5.38
CA GLY A 176 -16.54 -12.93 4.00
C GLY A 176 -16.43 -11.81 2.96
N ARG A 177 -16.08 -10.58 3.35
CA ARG A 177 -15.83 -9.51 2.38
C ARG A 177 -14.67 -9.89 1.46
N THR A 178 -14.82 -9.59 0.18
CA THR A 178 -13.78 -9.79 -0.84
C THR A 178 -12.67 -8.75 -0.70
N MET A 179 -11.54 -8.97 -1.38
CA MET A 179 -10.44 -8.01 -1.42
C MET A 179 -10.89 -6.62 -1.88
N THR A 180 -11.67 -6.54 -2.97
CA THR A 180 -12.18 -5.26 -3.49
C THR A 180 -13.04 -4.54 -2.47
N GLN A 181 -13.97 -5.28 -1.83
CA GLN A 181 -14.84 -4.70 -0.80
C GLN A 181 -14.07 -4.24 0.43
N LEU A 182 -13.00 -4.94 0.80
CA LEU A 182 -12.13 -4.53 1.89
C LEU A 182 -11.42 -3.22 1.55
N LEU A 183 -10.92 -3.08 0.32
CA LEU A 183 -10.25 -1.87 -0.17
C LEU A 183 -11.18 -0.64 -0.29
N ASP A 184 -12.50 -0.85 -0.38
CA ASP A 184 -13.49 0.22 -0.40
C ASP A 184 -13.79 0.80 1.00
N ILE A 185 -13.48 0.06 2.08
CA ILE A 185 -13.76 0.44 3.47
C ILE A 185 -13.22 1.85 3.82
N PRO A 186 -11.96 2.21 3.53
CA PRO A 186 -11.45 3.53 3.88
C PRO A 186 -12.17 4.66 3.15
N GLN A 187 -12.61 4.45 1.91
CA GLN A 187 -13.35 5.47 1.17
C GLN A 187 -14.75 5.68 1.75
N ALA A 188 -15.44 4.58 2.08
CA ALA A 188 -16.73 4.65 2.74
C ALA A 188 -16.63 5.31 4.13
N ALA A 189 -15.59 4.98 4.90
CA ALA A 189 -15.32 5.60 6.19
C ALA A 189 -15.10 7.11 6.05
N ARG A 190 -14.26 7.54 5.10
CA ARG A 190 -14.03 8.96 4.82
C ARG A 190 -15.32 9.70 4.43
N ALA A 191 -16.17 9.08 3.60
CA ALA A 191 -17.44 9.67 3.21
C ALA A 191 -18.36 9.92 4.42
N MET A 192 -18.42 8.97 5.37
CA MET A 192 -19.19 9.15 6.61
C MET A 192 -18.55 10.19 7.55
N GLN A 193 -17.23 10.30 7.60
CA GLN A 193 -16.55 11.35 8.37
C GLN A 193 -16.87 12.76 7.83
N LEU A 194 -16.93 12.91 6.51
CA LEU A 194 -17.32 14.17 5.87
C LEU A 194 -18.78 14.56 6.19
N GLN A 195 -19.62 13.60 6.60
CA GLN A 195 -20.97 13.83 7.11
C GLN A 195 -21.00 14.11 8.63
N GLY A 196 -19.83 14.24 9.28
CA GLY A 196 -19.71 14.52 10.71
C GLY A 196 -19.80 13.30 11.62
N MET A 197 -19.82 12.08 11.07
CA MET A 197 -19.91 10.87 11.89
C MET A 197 -18.57 10.57 12.59
N PRO A 198 -18.55 10.30 13.90
CA PRO A 198 -17.31 9.98 14.62
C PRO A 198 -16.79 8.58 14.25
N PRO A 199 -15.45 8.33 14.27
CA PRO A 199 -14.85 7.07 13.84
C PRO A 199 -15.45 5.81 14.48
N GLY A 200 -15.76 5.85 15.78
CA GLY A 200 -16.34 4.72 16.49
C GLY A 200 -17.74 4.34 15.99
N GLU A 201 -18.54 5.31 15.55
CA GLU A 201 -19.85 5.04 14.96
C GLU A 201 -19.74 4.52 13.53
N ILE A 202 -18.80 5.07 12.76
CA ILE A 202 -18.48 4.59 11.41
C ILE A 202 -18.09 3.12 11.44
N GLY A 203 -17.18 2.73 12.34
CA GLY A 203 -16.76 1.35 12.50
C GLY A 203 -17.96 0.42 12.76
N ARG A 204 -18.84 0.76 13.71
CA ARG A 204 -20.06 -0.01 13.98
C ARG A 204 -20.98 -0.10 12.75
N ARG A 205 -21.11 0.97 11.97
CA ARG A 205 -21.95 1.00 10.77
C ARG A 205 -21.38 0.10 9.66
N ILE A 206 -20.07 0.12 9.45
CA ILE A 206 -19.37 -0.76 8.49
C ILE A 206 -19.55 -2.23 8.87
N LEU A 207 -19.50 -2.55 10.17
CA LEU A 207 -19.68 -3.92 10.66
C LEU A 207 -21.11 -4.43 10.55
N ARG A 208 -22.11 -3.55 10.62
CA ARG A 208 -23.52 -3.92 10.42
C ARG A 208 -23.92 -4.01 8.94
N ALA A 209 -23.15 -3.39 8.04
CA ALA A 209 -23.45 -3.42 6.62
C ALA A 209 -23.25 -4.85 6.06
N PRO A 210 -24.21 -5.38 5.28
CA PRO A 210 -24.09 -6.74 4.76
C PRO A 210 -22.81 -6.91 3.92
N PRO A 211 -22.16 -8.09 3.94
CA PRO A 211 -20.90 -8.32 3.25
C PRO A 211 -20.98 -8.10 1.74
N HIS A 212 -22.14 -8.38 1.14
CA HIS A 212 -22.38 -8.24 -0.30
C HIS A 212 -23.06 -6.92 -0.69
N GLY A 213 -23.36 -6.05 0.28
CA GLY A 213 -23.91 -4.73 0.01
C GLY A 213 -22.82 -3.69 -0.19
N THR A 214 -23.07 -2.73 -1.08
CA THR A 214 -22.25 -1.52 -1.16
C THR A 214 -22.31 -0.79 0.18
N ILE A 215 -21.14 -0.41 0.72
CA ILE A 215 -21.07 0.43 1.92
C ILE A 215 -21.46 1.85 1.50
N MET A 216 -22.77 2.09 1.33
CA MET A 216 -23.28 3.40 0.96
C MET A 216 -23.21 4.33 2.18
N PRO A 217 -22.59 5.53 2.06
CA PRO A 217 -22.82 6.57 3.03
C PRO A 217 -24.32 6.87 2.99
N GLY A 218 -24.99 6.66 4.12
CA GLY A 218 -26.45 6.78 4.15
C GLY A 218 -26.88 8.15 3.65
N VAL A 219 -27.81 8.19 2.71
CA VAL A 219 -28.55 9.42 2.43
C VAL A 219 -29.36 9.72 3.70
N PRO A 220 -29.21 10.91 4.32
CA PRO A 220 -30.04 11.29 5.45
C PRO A 220 -31.51 11.27 5.03
N GLY A 221 -32.33 10.43 5.68
CA GLY A 221 -33.79 10.42 5.50
C GLY A 221 -34.45 9.10 5.09
N MET A 222 -33.72 8.01 4.85
CA MET A 222 -34.36 6.72 4.52
C MET A 222 -34.60 5.86 5.78
N PRO A 223 -35.84 5.52 6.14
CA PRO A 223 -36.12 4.61 7.25
C PRO A 223 -35.67 3.17 6.91
N PRO A 224 -35.24 2.37 7.92
CA PRO A 224 -34.82 1.00 7.69
C PRO A 224 -36.04 0.11 7.48
N GLY A 225 -36.25 -0.38 6.26
CA GLY A 225 -37.27 -1.42 5.98
C GLY A 225 -38.07 -1.32 4.68
N GLY A 226 -37.83 -0.33 3.80
CA GLY A 226 -38.56 -0.22 2.54
C GLY A 226 -38.06 -1.18 1.47
N MET A 227 -38.66 -2.37 1.36
CA MET A 227 -38.66 -3.15 0.11
C MET A 227 -39.19 -2.26 -1.01
N LEU A 228 -38.53 -2.22 -2.17
CA LEU A 228 -39.10 -1.66 -3.40
C LEU A 228 -40.19 -2.63 -3.90
N PRO A 229 -41.49 -2.26 -3.92
CA PRO A 229 -42.49 -3.02 -4.65
C PRO A 229 -42.33 -2.72 -6.13
N GLY A 230 -42.26 -3.76 -6.95
CA GLY A 230 -42.08 -3.66 -8.39
C GLY A 230 -43.24 -2.97 -9.12
N GLY A 231 -42.95 -2.61 -10.38
CA GLY A 231 -43.96 -2.25 -11.39
C GLY A 231 -43.85 -0.81 -11.89
N MET A 232 -43.01 -0.56 -12.90
CA MET A 232 -43.23 0.57 -13.80
C MET A 232 -44.22 0.14 -14.89
N PRO A 233 -45.36 0.84 -15.07
CA PRO A 233 -46.11 0.77 -16.32
C PRO A 233 -45.47 1.69 -17.37
N PRO A 234 -45.56 1.34 -18.68
CA PRO A 234 -44.98 2.14 -19.75
C PRO A 234 -45.90 3.29 -20.15
N GLY A 235 -45.35 4.48 -20.34
CA GLY A 235 -46.01 5.58 -21.06
C GLY A 235 -46.23 6.84 -20.24
N GLY A 236 -45.37 7.83 -20.48
CA GLY A 236 -45.53 9.19 -19.99
C GLY A 236 -44.33 10.03 -20.39
N MET A 237 -44.30 10.55 -21.62
CA MET A 237 -43.34 11.58 -21.98
C MET A 237 -43.56 12.82 -21.09
N PRO A 238 -42.52 13.42 -20.49
CA PRO A 238 -42.66 14.69 -19.80
C PRO A 238 -42.96 15.82 -20.80
N PRO A 239 -43.72 16.86 -20.39
CA PRO A 239 -44.06 17.98 -21.26
C PRO A 239 -42.81 18.80 -21.63
N PRO A 240 -42.79 19.46 -22.80
CA PRO A 240 -41.65 20.26 -23.22
C PRO A 240 -41.49 21.51 -22.35
N LEU A 241 -40.25 21.82 -21.99
CA LEU A 241 -39.89 23.01 -21.22
C LEU A 241 -40.27 24.31 -21.95
N PRO A 242 -40.70 25.36 -21.24
CA PRO A 242 -40.96 26.66 -21.83
C PRO A 242 -39.67 27.29 -22.38
N ARG A 243 -39.73 27.80 -23.61
CA ARG A 243 -38.62 28.51 -24.27
C ARG A 243 -38.31 29.79 -23.50
N GLN A 244 -37.07 29.92 -23.00
CA GLN A 244 -36.59 31.19 -22.45
C GLN A 244 -36.43 32.24 -23.57
N PRO A 245 -36.77 33.51 -23.32
CA PRO A 245 -36.48 34.59 -24.27
C PRO A 245 -34.97 34.79 -24.42
N ILE A 246 -34.50 34.91 -25.65
CA ILE A 246 -33.13 35.25 -25.99
C ILE A 246 -32.89 36.70 -25.54
N GLN A 247 -31.98 36.91 -24.57
CA GLN A 247 -31.55 38.26 -24.20
C GLN A 247 -30.67 38.83 -25.33
N PRO A 248 -30.87 40.10 -25.74
CA PRO A 248 -30.03 40.73 -26.73
C PRO A 248 -28.61 40.99 -26.18
N PRO A 249 -27.59 41.02 -27.07
CA PRO A 249 -26.20 41.20 -26.66
C PRO A 249 -25.96 42.57 -26.02
N ILE A 250 -25.26 42.54 -24.88
CA ILE A 250 -24.78 43.72 -24.17
C ILE A 250 -23.73 44.42 -25.04
N MET A 251 -24.03 45.63 -25.52
CA MET A 251 -23.08 46.50 -26.20
C MET A 251 -22.07 47.02 -25.16
N LEU A 252 -20.81 46.61 -25.29
CA LEU A 252 -19.69 47.18 -24.55
C LEU A 252 -19.38 48.59 -25.09
N ASN A 253 -19.48 49.59 -24.23
CA ASN A 253 -19.03 50.96 -24.51
C ASN A 253 -17.50 50.99 -24.68
N PRO A 254 -16.96 51.72 -25.67
CA PRO A 254 -15.52 51.96 -25.76
C PRO A 254 -15.11 52.99 -24.68
N MET A 255 -14.05 52.66 -23.95
CA MET A 255 -13.38 53.56 -22.99
C MET A 255 -12.53 54.62 -23.74
N PRO A 256 -12.34 55.81 -23.15
CA PRO A 256 -11.58 56.92 -23.72
C PRO A 256 -10.07 56.69 -23.80
#